data_AF-A0A7C4PA70-F1
#
_entry.id   AF-A0A7C4PA70-F1
#
_cell.length_a   1.000
_cell.length_b   1.000
_cell.length_c   1.000
_cell.angle_alpha   90.00
_cell.angle_beta   90.00
_cell.angle_gamma   90.00
#
_symmetry.space_group_name_H-M   'P 1'
#
loop_
_entity.id
_entity.type
_entity.pdbx_description
1 polymer ?
#
loop_
_entity_poly.entity_id
_entity_poly.type
_entity_poly.pdbx_seq_one_letter_code
_entity_poly.pdbx_strand_id
1 'polypeptide(L)'
;MNAPNFIKEEEINNLINNYQPHSSKQIQEILAKAKELKGLSDEDIAYLLNIQDKELLDELFHTALWIKEEIYGNRLVLFAPLYISNFCSNNCLYCGFRIDNKEIKRTKLSYDEIKDETKAILSIGHKRILMLMGEHYKEASLDYLIEAINSVYSVKDSKGNCIRRINVEIAPLTNEEFQRFKDVKIGTYTVFQETYHLDTYKKMHPSGIKSDYFWRLYTMDRALTNGLHDVGIGALFGLYDYRFEVLALIQHSRHLDEHFGVGPHTISIPRIKPAMNAPISKNVPHQVNDTNFKKLVAVLRCAVPYTGMILSTREPAQLRSELFNLGVSQISAGSRTNIGGYKQALNMDESLGQFSLNDCRSSGEIIKDVIMQGFIPSFCTACYRLGRVGGDFMDQAKPGLIKLFCQPNALTTLKEYLVDYADEETKKLGEELIKSELDKIPNEKIRNKITEFLVRIELGEKDLYI
;
A
#
# COMPACT_ATOMS: atom_id res chain seq x y z
N MET A 1 7.57 -1.27 -30.31
CA MET A 1 7.61 0.19 -30.53
C MET A 1 8.36 0.79 -29.36
N ASN A 2 9.38 1.62 -29.58
CA ASN A 2 10.11 2.31 -28.50
C ASN A 2 9.18 3.38 -27.91
N ALA A 3 8.35 2.99 -26.95
CA ALA A 3 7.58 3.95 -26.18
C ALA A 3 8.57 4.87 -25.44
N PRO A 4 8.43 6.20 -25.51
CA PRO A 4 9.41 7.14 -24.97
C PRO A 4 9.57 6.96 -23.46
N ASN A 5 10.74 7.17 -22.86
CA ASN A 5 10.83 7.15 -21.40
C ASN A 5 10.09 8.38 -20.85
N PHE A 6 8.94 8.21 -20.20
CA PHE A 6 8.23 9.33 -19.55
C PHE A 6 8.89 9.77 -18.25
N ILE A 7 9.89 9.03 -17.77
CA ILE A 7 10.75 9.43 -16.66
C ILE A 7 11.91 10.25 -17.21
N LYS A 8 11.94 11.53 -16.83
CA LYS A 8 12.88 12.50 -17.37
C LYS A 8 14.13 12.58 -16.50
N GLU A 9 14.99 11.57 -16.62
CA GLU A 9 16.16 11.41 -15.72
C GLU A 9 17.08 12.65 -15.70
N GLU A 10 17.32 13.29 -16.84
CA GLU A 10 18.16 14.50 -16.92
C GLU A 10 17.53 15.68 -16.15
N GLU A 11 16.21 15.89 -16.29
CA GLU A 11 15.49 16.94 -15.56
C GLU A 11 15.55 16.67 -14.04
N ILE A 12 15.28 15.43 -13.61
CA ILE A 12 15.36 15.03 -12.20
C ILE A 12 16.77 15.25 -11.63
N ASN A 13 17.79 14.80 -12.36
CA ASN A 13 19.17 14.96 -11.92
C ASN A 13 19.57 16.44 -11.86
N ASN A 14 19.10 17.28 -12.78
CA ASN A 14 19.33 18.72 -12.72
C ASN A 14 18.67 19.35 -11.50
N LEU A 15 17.44 18.97 -11.15
CA LEU A 15 16.75 19.45 -9.95
C LEU A 15 17.47 19.06 -8.66
N ILE A 16 18.04 17.85 -8.62
CA ILE A 16 18.76 17.34 -7.45
C ILE A 16 20.16 17.97 -7.32
N ASN A 17 20.90 18.08 -8.42
CA ASN A 17 22.32 18.47 -8.42
C ASN A 17 22.52 19.99 -8.46
N ASN A 18 21.64 20.73 -9.14
CA ASN A 18 21.74 22.20 -9.26
C ASN A 18 20.82 22.94 -8.27
N TYR A 19 20.42 22.25 -7.21
CA TYR A 19 19.61 22.78 -6.14
C TYR A 19 20.22 24.07 -5.55
N GLN A 20 19.40 25.11 -5.46
CA GLN A 20 19.78 26.39 -4.86
C GLN A 20 19.26 26.48 -3.42
N PRO A 21 20.00 27.16 -2.52
CA PRO A 21 19.49 27.45 -1.18
C PRO A 21 18.12 28.14 -1.25
N HIS A 22 17.14 27.65 -0.51
CA HIS A 22 15.82 28.27 -0.40
C HIS A 22 15.75 29.21 0.80
N SER A 23 14.89 30.21 0.68
CA SER A 23 14.44 30.96 1.86
C SER A 23 13.31 30.21 2.57
N SER A 24 13.18 30.39 3.89
CA SER A 24 12.03 29.85 4.66
C SER A 24 10.70 30.26 4.04
N LYS A 25 10.62 31.49 3.51
CA LYS A 25 9.44 32.02 2.82
C LYS A 25 9.06 31.17 1.60
N GLN A 26 10.03 30.76 0.79
CA GLN A 26 9.78 29.94 -0.39
C GLN A 26 9.22 28.55 -0.02
N ILE A 27 9.75 27.93 1.03
CA ILE A 27 9.20 26.66 1.54
C ILE A 27 7.78 26.85 2.03
N GLN A 28 7.50 27.92 2.78
CA GLN A 28 6.16 28.24 3.26
C GLN A 28 5.15 28.46 2.13
N GLU A 29 5.56 29.11 1.03
CA GLU A 29 4.74 29.27 -0.18
C GLU A 29 4.43 27.92 -0.83
N ILE A 30 5.41 27.01 -0.91
CA ILE A 30 5.21 25.65 -1.43
C ILE A 30 4.26 24.85 -0.53
N LEU A 31 4.41 24.95 0.80
CA LEU A 31 3.52 24.29 1.75
C LEU A 31 2.09 24.84 1.69
N ALA A 32 1.93 26.15 1.47
CA ALA A 32 0.62 26.76 1.23
C ALA A 32 -0.03 26.23 -0.06
N LYS A 33 0.75 26.09 -1.14
CA LYS A 33 0.29 25.47 -2.39
C LYS A 33 -0.12 24.01 -2.18
N ALA A 34 0.64 23.23 -1.40
CA ALA A 34 0.28 21.85 -1.07
C ALA A 34 -1.10 21.75 -0.37
N LYS A 35 -1.45 22.73 0.47
CA LYS A 35 -2.76 22.80 1.14
C LYS A 35 -3.94 23.10 0.22
N GLU A 36 -3.70 23.52 -1.03
CA GLU A 36 -4.75 23.57 -2.05
C GLU A 36 -5.15 22.18 -2.55
N LEU A 37 -4.41 21.14 -2.17
CA LEU A 37 -4.62 19.74 -2.55
C LEU A 37 -4.47 19.48 -4.06
N LYS A 38 -3.95 20.41 -4.86
CA LYS A 38 -3.82 20.22 -6.32
C LYS A 38 -2.52 19.52 -6.76
N GLY A 39 -1.74 19.03 -5.80
CA GLY A 39 -0.40 18.49 -6.04
C GLY A 39 0.66 19.57 -6.22
N LEU A 40 1.90 19.15 -6.39
CA LEU A 40 3.08 20.01 -6.47
C LEU A 40 3.85 19.78 -7.78
N SER A 41 4.62 20.78 -8.23
CA SER A 41 5.52 20.63 -9.38
C SER A 41 6.81 19.90 -8.98
N ASP A 42 7.62 19.48 -9.96
CA ASP A 42 8.88 18.78 -9.68
C ASP A 42 9.89 19.70 -8.97
N GLU A 43 9.88 20.99 -9.28
CA GLU A 43 10.69 22.01 -8.60
C GLU A 43 10.29 22.12 -7.13
N ASP A 44 8.99 22.29 -6.86
CA ASP A 44 8.45 22.36 -5.49
C ASP A 44 8.86 21.13 -4.67
N ILE A 45 8.71 19.94 -5.26
CA ILE A 45 9.07 18.67 -4.63
C ILE A 45 10.57 18.60 -4.35
N ALA A 46 11.41 19.02 -5.31
CA ALA A 46 12.86 19.07 -5.13
C ALA A 46 13.26 20.01 -3.99
N TYR A 47 12.58 21.14 -3.82
CA TYR A 47 12.80 22.02 -2.66
C TYR A 47 12.47 21.31 -1.34
N LEU A 48 11.29 20.68 -1.23
CA LEU A 48 10.89 19.99 -0.01
C LEU A 48 11.80 18.81 0.34
N LEU A 49 12.26 18.05 -0.65
CA LEU A 49 13.18 16.92 -0.46
C LEU A 49 14.56 17.36 0.05
N ASN A 50 14.97 18.59 -0.22
CA ASN A 50 16.26 19.13 0.20
C ASN A 50 16.21 19.96 1.49
N ILE A 51 15.06 20.03 2.19
CA ILE A 51 14.97 20.62 3.53
C ILE A 51 15.94 19.91 4.48
N GLN A 52 16.79 20.70 5.14
CA GLN A 52 17.71 20.30 6.21
C GLN A 52 17.41 21.01 7.53
N ASP A 53 16.80 22.20 7.46
CA ASP A 53 16.39 22.95 8.64
C ASP A 53 15.27 22.20 9.39
N LYS A 54 15.38 22.16 10.71
CA LYS A 54 14.49 21.38 11.55
C LYS A 54 13.10 22.01 11.64
N GLU A 55 13.01 23.34 11.73
CA GLU A 55 11.72 24.04 11.86
C GLU A 55 10.92 23.88 10.56
N LEU A 56 11.57 24.05 9.40
CA LEU A 56 10.93 23.80 8.10
C LEU A 56 10.53 22.35 7.89
N LEU A 57 11.30 21.40 8.43
CA LEU A 57 10.95 19.99 8.38
C LEU A 57 9.70 19.69 9.23
N ASP A 58 9.60 20.30 10.40
CA ASP A 58 8.42 20.19 11.26
C ASP A 58 7.19 20.85 10.61
N GLU A 59 7.34 21.99 9.92
CA GLU A 59 6.26 22.60 9.11
C GLU A 59 5.78 21.68 7.97
N LEU A 60 6.70 20.99 7.29
CA LEU A 60 6.37 19.99 6.27
C LEU A 60 5.56 18.84 6.90
N PHE A 61 5.97 18.34 8.06
CA PHE A 61 5.27 17.25 8.75
C PHE A 61 3.86 17.66 9.17
N HIS A 62 3.68 18.85 9.74
CA HIS A 62 2.35 19.38 10.07
C HIS A 62 1.47 19.55 8.83
N THR A 63 2.05 20.02 7.72
CA THR A 63 1.31 20.17 6.45
C THR A 63 0.87 18.82 5.91
N ALA A 64 1.73 17.81 5.94
CA ALA A 64 1.39 16.46 5.50
C ALA A 64 0.30 15.81 6.37
N LEU A 65 0.34 16.01 7.69
CA LEU A 65 -0.72 15.57 8.61
C LEU A 65 -2.06 16.23 8.24
N TRP A 66 -2.07 17.55 8.07
CA TRP A 66 -3.29 18.28 7.71
C TRP A 66 -3.89 17.77 6.39
N ILE A 67 -3.08 17.57 5.35
CA ILE A 67 -3.53 17.02 4.07
C ILE A 67 -4.11 15.62 4.25
N LYS A 68 -3.47 14.78 5.08
CA LYS A 68 -3.97 13.44 5.38
C LYS A 68 -5.34 13.52 6.05
N GLU A 69 -5.50 14.38 7.05
CA GLU A 69 -6.76 14.56 7.77
C GLU A 69 -7.86 15.10 6.84
N GLU A 70 -7.52 16.03 5.96
CA GLU A 70 -8.47 16.61 5.01
C GLU A 70 -9.02 15.60 4.00
N ILE A 71 -8.25 14.57 3.64
CA ILE A 71 -8.65 13.61 2.60
C ILE A 71 -9.09 12.27 3.20
N TYR A 72 -8.37 11.78 4.20
CA TYR A 72 -8.57 10.45 4.78
C TYR A 72 -9.10 10.50 6.21
N GLY A 73 -9.07 11.67 6.87
CA GLY A 73 -9.26 11.77 8.31
C GLY A 73 -8.20 10.97 9.08
N ASN A 74 -8.56 10.56 10.28
CA ASN A 74 -7.78 9.67 11.14
C ASN A 74 -7.99 8.18 10.83
N ARG A 75 -8.51 7.80 9.66
CA ARG A 75 -8.61 6.38 9.31
C ARG A 75 -7.26 5.79 8.90
N LEU A 76 -7.09 4.50 9.20
CA LEU A 76 -6.02 3.67 8.65
C LEU A 76 -6.65 2.37 8.13
N VAL A 77 -6.44 2.05 6.85
CA VAL A 77 -6.97 0.80 6.27
C VAL A 77 -6.01 -0.34 6.52
N LEU A 78 -6.51 -1.47 7.03
CA LEU A 78 -5.70 -2.64 7.33
C LEU A 78 -5.86 -3.72 6.25
N PHE A 79 -4.78 -4.43 5.97
CA PHE A 79 -4.77 -5.62 5.13
C PHE A 79 -3.73 -6.64 5.59
N ALA A 80 -3.81 -7.85 5.06
CA ALA A 80 -2.81 -8.90 5.25
C ALA A 80 -2.16 -9.26 3.90
N PRO A 81 -0.82 -9.32 3.80
CA PRO A 81 -0.17 -9.92 2.64
C PRO A 81 -0.34 -11.44 2.68
N LEU A 82 -0.71 -12.06 1.56
CA LEU A 82 -0.80 -13.52 1.40
C LEU A 82 0.16 -13.95 0.27
N TYR A 83 1.27 -14.56 0.64
CA TYR A 83 2.23 -15.09 -0.31
C TYR A 83 1.84 -16.51 -0.72
N ILE A 84 1.46 -16.70 -1.99
CA ILE A 84 0.97 -17.99 -2.50
C ILE A 84 2.04 -18.80 -3.21
N SER A 85 3.13 -18.18 -3.68
CA SER A 85 4.25 -18.87 -4.33
C SER A 85 5.56 -18.08 -4.25
N ASN A 86 6.68 -18.77 -4.02
CA ASN A 86 8.03 -18.21 -4.06
C ASN A 86 8.85 -18.67 -5.28
N PHE A 87 8.22 -19.33 -6.25
CA PHE A 87 8.87 -19.63 -7.53
C PHE A 87 9.12 -18.34 -8.31
N CYS A 88 10.36 -18.10 -8.73
CA CYS A 88 10.73 -16.91 -9.47
C CYS A 88 11.87 -17.24 -10.44
N SER A 89 11.73 -16.77 -11.68
CA SER A 89 12.73 -16.92 -12.74
C SER A 89 13.76 -15.80 -12.77
N ASN A 90 13.49 -14.67 -12.07
CA ASN A 90 14.40 -13.53 -12.04
C ASN A 90 15.49 -13.65 -10.98
N ASN A 91 16.54 -12.85 -11.15
CA ASN A 91 17.70 -12.87 -10.26
C ASN A 91 17.97 -11.54 -9.54
N CYS A 92 16.92 -10.89 -9.02
CA CYS A 92 17.03 -9.57 -8.39
C CYS A 92 17.99 -9.58 -7.18
N LEU A 93 18.99 -8.70 -7.17
CA LEU A 93 20.10 -8.76 -6.19
C LEU A 93 19.71 -8.40 -4.75
N TYR A 94 18.51 -7.87 -4.56
CA TYR A 94 17.96 -7.46 -3.27
C TYR A 94 16.88 -8.42 -2.73
N CYS A 95 16.49 -9.45 -3.47
CA CYS A 95 15.32 -10.29 -3.14
C CYS A 95 15.72 -11.70 -2.71
N GLY A 96 15.16 -12.18 -1.59
CA GLY A 96 15.38 -13.56 -1.13
C GLY A 96 14.82 -14.62 -2.07
N PHE A 97 13.83 -14.30 -2.91
CA PHE A 97 13.24 -15.25 -3.85
C PHE A 97 13.97 -15.35 -5.20
N ARG A 98 15.11 -14.65 -5.38
CA ARG A 98 15.91 -14.73 -6.62
C ARG A 98 16.27 -16.16 -7.00
N ILE A 99 16.31 -16.49 -8.29
CA ILE A 99 16.50 -17.85 -8.80
C ILE A 99 17.79 -18.54 -8.29
N ASP A 100 18.85 -17.77 -8.07
CA ASP A 100 20.13 -18.28 -7.56
C ASP A 100 20.12 -18.60 -6.07
N ASN A 101 19.10 -18.14 -5.33
CA ASN A 101 18.96 -18.55 -3.94
C ASN A 101 18.50 -20.01 -3.87
N LYS A 102 19.46 -20.90 -3.58
CA LYS A 102 19.25 -22.35 -3.37
C LYS A 102 19.06 -22.71 -1.90
N GLU A 103 19.16 -21.75 -0.99
CA GLU A 103 19.00 -21.95 0.46
C GLU A 103 17.51 -21.96 0.87
N ILE A 104 16.62 -21.49 -0.01
CA ILE A 104 15.17 -21.50 0.24
C ILE A 104 14.48 -22.68 -0.45
N LYS A 105 13.52 -23.29 0.25
CA LYS A 105 12.62 -24.29 -0.33
C LYS A 105 11.64 -23.61 -1.29
N ARG A 106 11.59 -24.08 -2.54
CA ARG A 106 10.62 -23.60 -3.53
C ARG A 106 9.27 -24.25 -3.32
N THR A 107 8.24 -23.43 -3.11
CA THR A 107 6.90 -23.85 -2.72
C THR A 107 5.87 -22.93 -3.36
N LYS A 108 4.74 -23.53 -3.74
CA LYS A 108 3.48 -22.84 -4.01
C LYS A 108 2.38 -23.53 -3.22
N LEU A 109 1.36 -22.77 -2.82
CA LEU A 109 0.22 -23.32 -2.11
C LEU A 109 -0.73 -24.02 -3.08
N SER A 110 -1.26 -25.17 -2.68
CA SER A 110 -2.46 -25.74 -3.29
C SER A 110 -3.69 -24.85 -3.00
N TYR A 111 -4.76 -25.04 -3.77
CA TYR A 111 -6.00 -24.28 -3.57
C TYR A 111 -6.63 -24.52 -2.18
N ASP A 112 -6.49 -25.72 -1.62
CA ASP A 112 -6.98 -26.00 -0.27
C ASP A 112 -6.09 -25.36 0.80
N GLU A 113 -4.77 -25.30 0.60
CA GLU A 113 -3.88 -24.53 1.47
C GLU A 113 -4.17 -23.03 1.40
N ILE A 114 -4.51 -22.49 0.22
CA ILE A 114 -4.95 -21.09 0.08
C ILE A 114 -6.24 -20.84 0.87
N LYS A 115 -7.21 -21.77 0.82
CA LYS A 115 -8.43 -21.67 1.64
C LYS A 115 -8.10 -21.70 3.13
N ASP A 116 -7.18 -22.54 3.56
CA ASP A 116 -6.75 -22.62 4.96
C ASP A 116 -6.04 -21.34 5.42
N GLU A 117 -5.13 -20.79 4.62
CA GLU A 117 -4.51 -19.48 4.89
C GLU A 117 -5.58 -18.38 4.97
N THR A 118 -6.58 -18.43 4.10
CA THR A 118 -7.70 -17.47 4.12
C THR A 118 -8.51 -17.57 5.42
N LYS A 119 -8.80 -18.78 5.91
CA LYS A 119 -9.45 -18.97 7.22
C LYS A 119 -8.60 -18.42 8.34
N ALA A 120 -7.27 -18.64 8.31
CA ALA A 120 -6.36 -18.09 9.31
C ALA A 120 -6.35 -16.55 9.29
N ILE A 121 -6.29 -15.93 8.11
CA ILE A 121 -6.37 -14.47 7.93
C ILE A 121 -7.73 -13.92 8.42
N LEU A 122 -8.84 -14.62 8.15
CA LEU A 122 -10.16 -14.22 8.66
C LEU A 122 -10.24 -14.31 10.18
N SER A 123 -9.63 -15.33 10.78
CA SER A 123 -9.64 -15.53 12.24
C SER A 123 -8.98 -14.39 13.03
N ILE A 124 -8.07 -13.65 12.40
CA ILE A 124 -7.42 -12.46 12.97
C ILE A 124 -8.07 -11.14 12.51
N GLY A 125 -9.29 -11.22 11.97
CA GLY A 125 -10.18 -10.08 11.71
C GLY A 125 -10.05 -9.43 10.34
N HIS A 126 -9.05 -9.80 9.54
CA HIS A 126 -8.83 -9.17 8.23
C HIS A 126 -9.98 -9.42 7.25
N LYS A 127 -10.23 -8.43 6.39
CA LYS A 127 -11.20 -8.49 5.28
C LYS A 127 -10.57 -8.13 3.93
N ARG A 128 -9.28 -7.81 3.93
CA ARG A 128 -8.53 -7.33 2.78
C ARG A 128 -7.22 -8.09 2.68
N ILE A 129 -6.94 -8.63 1.50
CA ILE A 129 -5.71 -9.34 1.21
C ILE A 129 -4.93 -8.59 0.13
N LEU A 130 -3.60 -8.56 0.28
CA LEU A 130 -2.67 -8.31 -0.82
C LEU A 130 -2.05 -9.66 -1.19
N MET A 131 -2.41 -10.21 -2.35
CA MET A 131 -1.91 -11.51 -2.80
C MET A 131 -0.61 -11.33 -3.57
N LEU A 132 0.42 -12.09 -3.21
CA LEU A 132 1.76 -11.98 -3.80
C LEU A 132 2.27 -13.33 -4.31
N MET A 133 2.97 -13.32 -5.44
CA MET A 133 3.71 -14.46 -5.95
C MET A 133 4.98 -14.04 -6.71
N GLY A 134 5.97 -14.93 -6.76
CA GLY A 134 7.12 -14.75 -7.65
C GLY A 134 6.75 -14.92 -9.13
N GLU A 135 7.66 -14.53 -10.02
CA GLU A 135 7.44 -14.54 -11.48
C GLU A 135 7.92 -15.85 -12.11
N HIS A 136 6.99 -16.78 -12.34
CA HIS A 136 7.32 -18.07 -12.96
C HIS A 136 6.15 -18.65 -13.77
N TYR A 137 6.25 -18.61 -15.11
CA TYR A 137 5.15 -18.97 -16.02
C TYR A 137 4.50 -20.35 -15.83
N LYS A 138 5.25 -21.36 -15.36
CA LYS A 138 4.70 -22.69 -15.09
C LYS A 138 4.13 -22.83 -13.69
N GLU A 139 4.95 -22.60 -12.66
CA GLU A 139 4.57 -22.81 -11.27
C GLU A 139 3.71 -21.70 -10.66
N ALA A 140 3.76 -20.48 -11.19
CA ALA A 140 3.02 -19.30 -10.75
C ALA A 140 2.38 -18.60 -11.96
N SER A 141 1.57 -19.35 -12.72
CA SER A 141 0.88 -18.87 -13.91
C SER A 141 -0.28 -17.94 -13.59
N LEU A 142 -0.78 -17.22 -14.60
CA LEU A 142 -2.01 -16.43 -14.49
C LEU A 142 -3.22 -17.31 -14.11
N ASP A 143 -3.35 -18.51 -14.70
CA ASP A 143 -4.44 -19.43 -14.41
C ASP A 143 -4.45 -19.84 -12.93
N TYR A 144 -3.26 -20.13 -12.38
CA TYR A 144 -3.11 -20.44 -10.97
C TYR A 144 -3.52 -19.25 -10.09
N LEU A 145 -3.14 -18.02 -10.46
CA LEU A 145 -3.54 -16.82 -9.72
C LEU A 145 -5.06 -16.61 -9.73
N ILE A 146 -5.70 -16.79 -10.89
CA ILE A 146 -7.17 -16.64 -11.02
C ILE A 146 -7.88 -17.65 -10.10
N GLU A 147 -7.46 -18.91 -10.12
CA GLU A 147 -8.02 -19.94 -9.24
C GLU A 147 -7.68 -19.71 -7.76
N ALA A 148 -6.51 -19.15 -7.46
CA ALA A 148 -6.16 -18.72 -6.10
C ALA A 148 -7.10 -17.61 -5.59
N ILE A 149 -7.38 -16.61 -6.42
CA ILE A 149 -8.34 -15.54 -6.11
C ILE A 149 -9.74 -16.11 -5.86
N ASN A 150 -10.21 -17.00 -6.74
CA ASN A 150 -11.50 -17.68 -6.59
C ASN A 150 -11.54 -18.49 -5.29
N SER A 151 -10.45 -19.19 -4.96
CA SER A 151 -10.33 -19.96 -3.73
C SER A 151 -10.47 -19.07 -2.49
N VAL A 152 -9.80 -17.91 -2.44
CA VAL A 152 -9.95 -16.95 -1.34
C VAL A 152 -11.40 -16.46 -1.21
N TYR A 153 -12.03 -16.05 -2.31
CA TYR A 153 -13.41 -15.55 -2.28
C TYR A 153 -14.45 -16.62 -1.93
N SER A 154 -14.13 -17.91 -2.12
CA SER A 154 -15.01 -19.02 -1.75
C SER A 154 -15.11 -19.26 -0.24
N VAL A 155 -14.16 -18.71 0.55
CA VAL A 155 -14.09 -18.96 1.99
C VAL A 155 -14.99 -18.00 2.77
N LYS A 156 -15.77 -18.59 3.68
CA LYS A 156 -16.46 -17.89 4.77
C LYS A 156 -16.05 -18.52 6.11
N ASP A 157 -15.89 -17.70 7.14
CA ASP A 157 -15.70 -18.20 8.51
C ASP A 157 -17.05 -18.61 9.15
N SER A 158 -16.99 -19.19 10.35
CA SER A 158 -18.17 -19.65 11.09
C SER A 158 -19.13 -18.52 11.49
N LYS A 159 -18.67 -17.25 11.43
CA LYS A 159 -19.46 -16.04 11.72
C LYS A 159 -20.01 -15.39 10.45
N GLY A 160 -19.80 -16.02 9.29
CA GLY A 160 -20.25 -15.52 7.99
C GLY A 160 -19.35 -14.45 7.38
N ASN A 161 -18.19 -14.15 7.98
CA ASN A 161 -17.24 -13.20 7.42
C ASN A 161 -16.47 -13.80 6.24
N CYS A 162 -16.15 -12.95 5.27
CA CYS A 162 -15.35 -13.31 4.10
C CYS A 162 -14.31 -12.24 3.77
N ILE A 163 -13.37 -12.57 2.89
CA ILE A 163 -12.48 -11.59 2.28
C ILE A 163 -13.29 -10.76 1.29
N ARG A 164 -13.20 -9.44 1.42
CA ARG A 164 -14.05 -8.47 0.72
C ARG A 164 -13.32 -7.75 -0.42
N ARG A 165 -11.97 -7.74 -0.40
CA ARG A 165 -11.13 -7.17 -1.47
C ARG A 165 -9.78 -7.88 -1.51
N ILE A 166 -9.35 -8.28 -2.71
CA ILE A 166 -8.03 -8.82 -2.97
C ILE A 166 -7.30 -7.87 -3.90
N ASN A 167 -6.25 -7.22 -3.41
CA ASN A 167 -5.26 -6.57 -4.26
C ASN A 167 -4.24 -7.63 -4.69
N VAL A 168 -3.58 -7.42 -5.83
CA VAL A 168 -2.52 -8.32 -6.31
C VAL A 168 -1.22 -7.55 -6.49
N GLU A 169 -0.12 -8.12 -6.04
CA GLU A 169 1.24 -7.62 -6.31
C GLU A 169 2.01 -8.75 -7.02
N ILE A 170 1.97 -8.70 -8.36
CA ILE A 170 2.54 -9.73 -9.22
C ILE A 170 3.42 -9.07 -10.29
N ALA A 171 4.13 -9.90 -11.06
CA ALA A 171 4.94 -9.38 -12.15
C ALA A 171 4.11 -8.92 -13.35
N PRO A 172 4.67 -8.07 -14.24
CA PRO A 172 3.93 -7.53 -15.38
C PRO A 172 3.29 -8.59 -16.29
N LEU A 173 2.05 -8.34 -16.71
CA LEU A 173 1.31 -9.16 -17.66
C LEU A 173 1.34 -8.57 -19.08
N THR A 174 1.06 -9.41 -20.09
CA THR A 174 0.80 -8.98 -21.47
C THR A 174 -0.58 -8.37 -21.64
N ASN A 175 -0.85 -7.76 -22.81
CA ASN A 175 -2.19 -7.24 -23.12
C ASN A 175 -3.22 -8.36 -23.14
N GLU A 176 -2.88 -9.51 -23.73
CA GLU A 176 -3.77 -10.67 -23.80
C GLU A 176 -4.06 -11.24 -22.41
N GLU A 177 -3.05 -11.27 -21.54
CA GLU A 177 -3.21 -11.67 -20.14
C GLU A 177 -4.07 -10.67 -19.36
N PHE A 178 -3.88 -9.37 -19.52
CA PHE A 178 -4.74 -8.37 -18.90
C PHE A 178 -6.18 -8.44 -19.41
N GLN A 179 -6.41 -8.70 -20.70
CA GLN A 179 -7.76 -8.90 -21.24
C GLN A 179 -8.47 -10.09 -20.60
N ARG A 180 -7.73 -11.14 -20.24
CA ARG A 180 -8.27 -12.28 -19.48
C ARG A 180 -8.45 -11.93 -18.00
N PHE A 181 -7.60 -11.06 -17.47
CA PHE A 181 -7.56 -10.71 -16.05
C PHE A 181 -8.59 -9.63 -15.66
N LYS A 182 -9.08 -8.81 -16.60
CA LYS A 182 -10.00 -7.70 -16.32
C LYS A 182 -11.32 -8.14 -15.66
N ASP A 183 -11.81 -9.34 -15.98
CA ASP A 183 -13.06 -9.87 -15.43
C ASP A 183 -12.87 -10.53 -14.05
N VAL A 184 -11.61 -10.67 -13.61
CA VAL A 184 -11.27 -11.21 -12.30
C VAL A 184 -11.51 -10.12 -11.26
N LYS A 185 -12.21 -10.49 -10.18
CA LYS A 185 -12.62 -9.57 -9.10
C LYS A 185 -11.43 -9.16 -8.22
N ILE A 186 -10.52 -8.36 -8.75
CA ILE A 186 -9.44 -7.75 -7.97
C ILE A 186 -9.81 -6.33 -7.54
N GLY A 187 -9.20 -5.86 -6.46
CA GLY A 187 -9.18 -4.47 -6.06
C GLY A 187 -8.16 -3.69 -6.87
N THR A 188 -6.90 -3.71 -6.41
CA THR A 188 -5.79 -2.97 -7.04
C THR A 188 -4.76 -3.92 -7.63
N TYR A 189 -4.32 -3.64 -8.87
CA TYR A 189 -3.17 -4.30 -9.49
C TYR A 189 -1.89 -3.51 -9.22
N THR A 190 -0.92 -4.11 -8.54
CA THR A 190 0.26 -3.42 -8.02
C THR A 190 1.54 -3.97 -8.62
N VAL A 191 2.41 -3.09 -9.11
CA VAL A 191 3.76 -3.43 -9.58
C VAL A 191 4.71 -2.33 -9.18
N PHE A 192 5.83 -2.74 -8.60
CA PHE A 192 6.66 -1.83 -7.87
C PHE A 192 7.68 -1.00 -8.62
N GLN A 193 7.94 -1.00 -9.92
CA GLN A 193 9.15 -0.41 -10.56
C GLN A 193 10.54 -0.70 -9.92
N GLU A 194 10.69 -0.75 -8.60
CA GLU A 194 11.85 -0.97 -7.74
C GLU A 194 12.78 0.22 -7.73
N THR A 195 13.23 0.65 -8.91
CA THR A 195 14.03 1.84 -9.09
C THR A 195 13.74 2.40 -10.47
N TYR A 196 13.53 3.71 -10.53
CA TYR A 196 13.29 4.43 -11.77
C TYR A 196 14.60 4.83 -12.46
N HIS A 197 15.74 4.72 -11.78
CA HIS A 197 17.04 5.02 -12.40
C HIS A 197 17.48 3.86 -13.29
N LEU A 198 17.49 4.06 -14.61
CA LEU A 198 17.66 3.00 -15.61
C LEU A 198 18.93 2.16 -15.39
N ASP A 199 20.05 2.80 -15.09
CA ASP A 199 21.32 2.10 -14.92
C ASP A 199 21.38 1.31 -13.60
N THR A 200 20.73 1.80 -12.55
CA THR A 200 20.57 1.02 -11.31
C THR A 200 19.62 -0.15 -11.56
N TYR A 201 18.53 0.06 -12.30
CA TYR A 201 17.58 -1.00 -12.63
C TYR A 201 18.27 -2.17 -13.34
N LYS A 202 19.06 -1.90 -14.39
CA LYS A 202 19.82 -2.93 -15.12
C LYS A 202 20.77 -3.71 -14.21
N LYS A 203 21.46 -3.02 -13.29
CA LYS A 203 22.37 -3.66 -12.33
C LYS A 203 21.62 -4.53 -11.32
N MET A 204 20.47 -4.07 -10.83
CA MET A 204 19.68 -4.77 -9.81
C MET A 204 18.86 -5.94 -10.35
N HIS A 205 18.63 -5.98 -11.67
CA HIS A 205 17.86 -7.00 -12.38
C HIS A 205 18.69 -7.63 -13.52
N PRO A 206 19.75 -8.40 -13.19
CA PRO A 206 20.72 -8.87 -14.18
C PRO A 206 20.18 -9.92 -15.16
N SER A 207 19.07 -10.60 -14.83
CA SER A 207 18.48 -11.65 -15.67
C SER A 207 17.00 -11.90 -15.35
N GLY A 208 16.34 -12.61 -16.27
CA GLY A 208 14.90 -12.87 -16.27
C GLY A 208 14.13 -11.75 -16.98
N ILE A 209 12.82 -11.93 -17.18
CA ILE A 209 12.00 -10.93 -17.88
C ILE A 209 11.96 -9.57 -17.15
N LYS A 210 12.15 -9.57 -15.82
CA LYS A 210 12.24 -8.34 -15.05
C LYS A 210 13.45 -7.47 -15.43
N SER A 211 14.45 -7.98 -16.16
CA SER A 211 15.56 -7.13 -16.63
C SER A 211 15.14 -6.07 -17.65
N ASP A 212 13.99 -6.24 -18.31
CA ASP A 212 13.45 -5.24 -19.22
C ASP A 212 12.78 -4.09 -18.44
N TYR A 213 13.47 -2.96 -18.42
CA TYR A 213 13.02 -1.74 -17.74
C TYR A 213 11.71 -1.19 -18.31
N PHE A 214 11.58 -1.10 -19.64
CA PHE A 214 10.42 -0.50 -20.28
C PHE A 214 9.21 -1.42 -20.22
N TRP A 215 9.43 -2.73 -20.32
CA TRP A 215 8.39 -3.71 -20.05
C TRP A 215 7.75 -3.49 -18.68
N ARG A 216 8.57 -3.25 -17.65
CA ARG A 216 8.08 -3.00 -16.29
C ARG A 216 7.47 -1.61 -16.12
N LEU A 217 8.10 -0.57 -16.64
CA LEU A 217 7.65 0.81 -16.52
C LEU A 217 6.23 0.98 -17.08
N TYR A 218 5.98 0.44 -18.28
CA TYR A 218 4.70 0.53 -18.99
C TYR A 218 3.63 -0.46 -18.53
N THR A 219 3.82 -1.13 -17.40
CA THR A 219 2.85 -2.14 -16.95
C THR A 219 1.51 -1.52 -16.59
N MET A 220 1.52 -0.33 -15.97
CA MET A 220 0.30 0.34 -15.56
C MET A 220 -0.50 0.85 -16.76
N ASP A 221 0.17 1.35 -17.79
CA ASP A 221 -0.46 1.67 -19.07
C ASP A 221 -1.17 0.48 -19.67
N ARG A 222 -0.52 -0.70 -19.69
CA ARG A 222 -1.14 -1.93 -20.18
C ARG A 222 -2.33 -2.34 -19.31
N ALA A 223 -2.20 -2.29 -17.98
CA ALA A 223 -3.29 -2.61 -17.06
C ALA A 223 -4.54 -1.74 -17.32
N LEU A 224 -4.36 -0.41 -17.35
CA LEU A 224 -5.45 0.56 -17.55
C LEU A 224 -6.06 0.46 -18.95
N THR A 225 -5.23 0.36 -19.99
CA THR A 225 -5.68 0.21 -21.39
C THR A 225 -6.54 -1.05 -21.58
N ASN A 226 -6.28 -2.11 -20.81
CA ASN A 226 -7.00 -3.38 -20.90
C ASN A 226 -8.14 -3.53 -19.87
N GLY A 227 -8.58 -2.43 -19.26
CA GLY A 227 -9.84 -2.38 -18.50
C GLY A 227 -9.71 -2.56 -16.99
N LEU A 228 -8.51 -2.54 -16.42
CA LEU A 228 -8.35 -2.38 -14.97
C LEU A 228 -8.56 -0.91 -14.57
N HIS A 229 -9.06 -0.67 -13.37
CA HIS A 229 -9.41 0.68 -12.89
C HIS A 229 -8.48 1.20 -11.79
N ASP A 230 -8.09 0.34 -10.84
CA ASP A 230 -7.23 0.72 -9.73
C ASP A 230 -5.85 0.09 -9.92
N VAL A 231 -4.82 0.93 -10.04
CA VAL A 231 -3.43 0.51 -10.13
C VAL A 231 -2.59 1.02 -8.96
N GLY A 232 -1.55 0.27 -8.60
CA GLY A 232 -0.62 0.60 -7.53
C GLY A 232 0.82 0.63 -8.02
N ILE A 233 1.53 1.72 -7.74
CA ILE A 233 2.97 1.86 -8.06
C ILE A 233 3.80 1.83 -6.77
N GLY A 234 5.11 1.74 -6.91
CA GLY A 234 6.04 1.81 -5.78
C GLY A 234 7.46 2.11 -6.21
N ALA A 235 8.34 2.24 -5.22
CA ALA A 235 9.79 2.22 -5.39
C ALA A 235 10.41 1.55 -4.17
N LEU A 236 11.47 0.78 -4.37
CA LEU A 236 12.20 0.11 -3.30
C LEU A 236 13.33 1.02 -2.80
N PHE A 237 13.01 1.83 -1.79
CA PHE A 237 13.92 2.82 -1.24
C PHE A 237 15.17 2.16 -0.64
N GLY A 238 16.33 2.58 -1.12
CA GLY A 238 17.62 1.97 -0.80
C GLY A 238 18.44 1.58 -2.03
N LEU A 239 17.78 1.37 -3.20
CA LEU A 239 18.47 0.98 -4.43
C LEU A 239 19.20 2.14 -5.09
N TYR A 240 18.63 3.34 -5.03
CA TYR A 240 19.19 4.58 -5.57
C TYR A 240 18.83 5.78 -4.67
N ASP A 241 19.26 6.99 -5.05
CA ASP A 241 18.93 8.23 -4.32
C ASP A 241 17.40 8.37 -4.17
N TYR A 242 16.93 8.42 -2.91
CA TYR A 242 15.49 8.51 -2.61
C TYR A 242 14.84 9.76 -3.22
N ARG A 243 15.60 10.84 -3.43
CA ARG A 243 15.08 12.07 -4.04
C ARG A 243 14.72 11.85 -5.50
N PHE A 244 15.58 11.13 -6.21
CA PHE A 244 15.32 10.71 -7.59
C PHE A 244 14.09 9.82 -7.67
N GLU A 245 14.02 8.82 -6.80
CA GLU A 245 12.90 7.87 -6.79
C GLU A 245 11.55 8.54 -6.46
N VAL A 246 11.54 9.54 -5.57
CA VAL A 246 10.32 10.33 -5.27
C VAL A 246 9.89 11.15 -6.49
N LEU A 247 10.81 11.90 -7.11
CA LEU A 247 10.48 12.71 -8.29
C LEU A 247 9.98 11.83 -9.44
N ALA A 248 10.63 10.69 -9.68
CA ALA A 248 10.21 9.74 -10.71
C ALA A 248 8.86 9.07 -10.40
N LEU A 249 8.58 8.72 -9.14
CA LEU A 249 7.26 8.25 -8.71
C LEU A 249 6.15 9.27 -9.02
N ILE A 250 6.43 10.55 -8.79
CA ILE A 250 5.48 11.62 -9.07
C ILE A 250 5.31 11.82 -10.58
N GLN A 251 6.39 11.80 -11.37
CA GLN A 251 6.28 11.81 -12.84
C GLN A 251 5.45 10.64 -13.36
N HIS A 252 5.64 9.43 -12.83
CA HIS A 252 4.80 8.28 -13.18
C HIS A 252 3.34 8.48 -12.75
N SER A 253 3.10 9.03 -11.56
CA SER A 253 1.74 9.36 -11.11
C SER A 253 1.05 10.36 -12.04
N ARG A 254 1.76 11.41 -12.48
CA ARG A 254 1.23 12.42 -13.42
C ARG A 254 1.01 11.83 -14.81
N HIS A 255 1.95 11.01 -15.29
CA HIS A 255 1.79 10.28 -16.56
C HIS A 255 0.47 9.51 -16.60
N LEU A 256 0.15 8.76 -15.54
CA LEU A 256 -1.11 8.00 -15.47
C LEU A 256 -2.34 8.92 -15.43
N ASP A 257 -2.31 9.98 -14.63
CA ASP A 257 -3.43 10.93 -14.52
C ASP A 257 -3.68 11.68 -15.85
N GLU A 258 -2.62 12.09 -16.55
CA GLU A 258 -2.70 12.80 -17.83
C GLU A 258 -3.17 11.91 -18.98
N HIS A 259 -2.70 10.65 -19.05
CA HIS A 259 -3.01 9.75 -20.16
C HIS A 259 -4.34 9.01 -19.99
N PHE A 260 -4.74 8.70 -18.75
CA PHE A 260 -5.91 7.86 -18.46
C PHE A 260 -6.99 8.60 -17.66
N GLY A 261 -6.76 9.87 -17.28
CA GLY A 261 -7.66 10.64 -16.41
C GLY A 261 -7.60 10.21 -14.93
N VAL A 262 -6.76 9.23 -14.60
CA VAL A 262 -6.65 8.64 -13.26
C VAL A 262 -5.20 8.34 -12.91
N GLY A 263 -4.71 8.96 -11.84
CA GLY A 263 -3.46 8.57 -11.20
C GLY A 263 -3.54 7.19 -10.51
N PRO A 264 -2.43 6.70 -9.93
CA PRO A 264 -2.42 5.46 -9.17
C PRO A 264 -3.32 5.56 -7.93
N HIS A 265 -4.04 4.48 -7.63
CA HIS A 265 -4.84 4.37 -6.41
C HIS A 265 -3.95 4.36 -5.15
N THR A 266 -2.76 3.74 -5.26
CA THR A 266 -1.80 3.66 -4.16
C THR A 266 -0.35 3.77 -4.61
N ILE A 267 0.48 4.39 -3.77
CA ILE A 267 1.94 4.31 -3.80
C ILE A 267 2.42 3.49 -2.61
N SER A 268 3.23 2.47 -2.87
CA SER A 268 3.91 1.70 -1.83
C SER A 268 5.33 2.20 -1.62
N ILE A 269 5.74 2.30 -0.36
CA ILE A 269 7.01 2.94 0.06
C ILE A 269 7.94 1.96 0.82
N PRO A 270 8.21 0.74 0.33
CA PRO A 270 9.08 -0.20 1.04
C PRO A 270 10.54 0.29 1.08
N ARG A 271 11.20 0.21 2.25
CA ARG A 271 12.67 0.22 2.32
C ARG A 271 13.23 -1.18 2.12
N ILE A 272 14.43 -1.26 1.55
CA ILE A 272 15.18 -2.53 1.51
C ILE A 272 15.35 -3.05 2.94
N LYS A 273 15.10 -4.35 3.10
CA LYS A 273 15.35 -5.07 4.35
C LYS A 273 16.25 -6.27 4.06
N PRO A 274 17.02 -6.72 5.05
CA PRO A 274 17.82 -7.92 4.92
C PRO A 274 16.98 -9.11 4.42
N ALA A 275 17.53 -9.87 3.49
CA ALA A 275 16.95 -11.09 2.99
C ALA A 275 18.04 -12.16 2.81
N MET A 276 17.64 -13.42 2.97
CA MET A 276 18.57 -14.54 2.82
C MET A 276 19.10 -14.62 1.38
N ASN A 277 20.41 -14.80 1.24
CA ASN A 277 21.11 -14.90 -0.04
C ASN A 277 20.75 -13.79 -1.06
N ALA A 278 20.49 -12.58 -0.57
CA ALA A 278 20.27 -11.38 -1.37
C ALA A 278 21.48 -10.43 -1.20
N PRO A 279 22.45 -10.43 -2.13
CA PRO A 279 23.76 -9.79 -1.95
C PRO A 279 23.70 -8.31 -1.53
N ILE A 280 22.77 -7.54 -2.09
CA ILE A 280 22.65 -6.10 -1.86
C ILE A 280 21.86 -5.79 -0.58
N SER A 281 21.04 -6.72 -0.10
CA SER A 281 20.19 -6.48 1.08
C SER A 281 20.98 -6.29 2.38
N LYS A 282 22.22 -6.78 2.44
CA LYS A 282 23.12 -6.65 3.60
C LYS A 282 23.90 -5.33 3.60
N ASN A 283 24.20 -4.80 2.42
CA ASN A 283 24.94 -3.56 2.21
C ASN A 283 24.15 -2.68 1.24
N VAL A 284 23.16 -1.98 1.77
CA VAL A 284 22.24 -1.14 0.99
C VAL A 284 22.99 0.06 0.40
N PRO A 285 23.02 0.24 -0.93
CA PRO A 285 23.90 1.21 -1.58
C PRO A 285 23.50 2.66 -1.28
N HIS A 286 22.19 2.93 -1.20
CA HIS A 286 21.66 4.27 -0.94
C HIS A 286 20.72 4.24 0.26
N GLN A 287 21.24 3.86 1.43
CA GLN A 287 20.44 3.70 2.64
C GLN A 287 19.66 4.98 2.99
N VAL A 288 18.36 4.83 3.21
CA VAL A 288 17.47 5.92 3.60
C VAL A 288 17.29 5.88 5.12
N ASN A 289 17.86 6.85 5.83
CA ASN A 289 17.67 7.00 7.27
C ASN A 289 16.23 7.41 7.63
N ASP A 290 15.86 7.32 8.91
CA ASP A 290 14.48 7.54 9.34
C ASP A 290 14.01 8.98 9.14
N THR A 291 14.87 9.99 9.29
CA THR A 291 14.52 11.39 9.02
C THR A 291 14.18 11.61 7.55
N ASN A 292 15.01 11.08 6.63
CA ASN A 292 14.76 11.17 5.20
C ASN A 292 13.55 10.32 4.77
N PHE A 293 13.30 9.20 5.46
CA PHE A 293 12.11 8.38 5.20
C PHE A 293 10.83 9.10 5.65
N LYS A 294 10.83 9.75 6.81
CA LYS A 294 9.73 10.63 7.24
C LYS A 294 9.51 11.78 6.26
N LYS A 295 10.60 12.42 5.83
CA LYS A 295 10.57 13.50 4.82
C LYS A 295 9.95 13.05 3.51
N LEU A 296 10.39 11.92 2.94
CA LEU A 296 9.82 11.46 1.66
C LEU A 296 8.34 11.10 1.76
N VAL A 297 7.88 10.56 2.90
CA VAL A 297 6.45 10.25 3.10
C VAL A 297 5.63 11.53 3.15
N ALA A 298 6.10 12.53 3.91
CA ALA A 298 5.44 13.82 3.98
C ALA A 298 5.41 14.53 2.61
N VAL A 299 6.52 14.50 1.86
CA VAL A 299 6.58 15.06 0.50
C VAL A 299 5.62 14.36 -0.45
N LEU A 300 5.56 13.03 -0.44
CA LEU A 300 4.61 12.27 -1.27
C LEU A 300 3.16 12.63 -0.93
N ARG A 301 2.82 12.77 0.37
CA ARG A 301 1.47 13.21 0.78
C ARG A 301 1.15 14.61 0.26
N CYS A 302 2.09 15.54 0.30
CA CYS A 302 1.90 16.89 -0.25
C CYS A 302 1.77 16.89 -1.79
N ALA A 303 2.55 16.06 -2.48
CA ALA A 303 2.63 16.06 -3.94
C ALA A 303 1.46 15.33 -4.63
N VAL A 304 0.99 14.22 -4.06
CA VAL A 304 -0.13 13.41 -4.59
C VAL A 304 -1.17 13.14 -3.50
N PRO A 305 -1.92 14.18 -3.10
CA PRO A 305 -2.72 14.19 -1.88
C PRO A 305 -3.84 13.13 -1.87
N TYR A 306 -4.38 12.75 -3.01
CA TYR A 306 -5.48 11.78 -3.13
C TYR A 306 -5.03 10.32 -3.27
N THR A 307 -3.73 10.10 -3.49
CA THR A 307 -3.16 8.77 -3.68
C THR A 307 -2.93 8.12 -2.32
N GLY A 308 -3.41 6.88 -2.15
CA GLY A 308 -3.20 6.13 -0.93
C GLY A 308 -1.72 5.80 -0.73
N MET A 309 -1.24 5.74 0.51
CA MET A 309 0.13 5.32 0.80
C MET A 309 0.15 4.06 1.64
N ILE A 310 0.84 3.04 1.14
CA ILE A 310 0.93 1.71 1.76
C ILE A 310 2.24 1.59 2.54
N LEU A 311 2.13 1.32 3.85
CA LEU A 311 3.26 1.00 4.72
C LEU A 311 3.18 -0.47 5.19
N SER A 312 4.24 -1.22 4.94
CA SER A 312 4.34 -2.63 5.36
C SER A 312 4.98 -2.80 6.74
N THR A 313 4.98 -4.03 7.27
CA THR A 313 5.68 -4.46 8.50
C THR A 313 7.22 -4.51 8.36
N ARG A 314 7.77 -3.89 7.31
CA ARG A 314 9.21 -3.68 7.13
C ARG A 314 9.78 -2.70 8.15
N GLU A 315 8.96 -1.81 8.69
CA GLU A 315 9.40 -0.77 9.62
C GLU A 315 9.09 -1.10 11.07
N PRO A 316 9.92 -0.66 12.04
CA PRO A 316 9.67 -0.89 13.45
C PRO A 316 8.44 -0.13 13.92
N ALA A 317 7.76 -0.65 14.95
CA ALA A 317 6.49 -0.13 15.47
C ALA A 317 6.50 1.39 15.76
N GLN A 318 7.57 1.89 16.37
CA GLN A 318 7.70 3.33 16.67
C GLN A 318 7.70 4.18 15.40
N LEU A 319 8.54 3.85 14.42
CA LEU A 319 8.60 4.59 13.15
C LEU A 319 7.28 4.49 12.39
N ARG A 320 6.61 3.32 12.42
CA ARG A 320 5.29 3.17 11.79
C ARG A 320 4.29 4.18 12.38
N SER A 321 4.24 4.29 13.70
CA SER A 321 3.36 5.23 14.42
C SER A 321 3.63 6.69 14.04
N GLU A 322 4.91 7.07 13.92
CA GLU A 322 5.28 8.39 13.42
C GLU A 322 4.78 8.61 11.98
N LEU A 323 4.94 7.62 11.09
CA LEU A 323 4.55 7.71 9.68
C LEU A 323 3.03 7.74 9.45
N PHE A 324 2.22 7.21 10.38
CA PHE A 324 0.76 7.34 10.33
C PHE A 324 0.33 8.80 10.32
N ASN A 325 1.05 9.65 11.05
CA ASN A 325 0.81 11.09 11.12
C ASN A 325 1.38 11.86 9.91
N LEU A 326 2.18 11.23 9.05
CA LEU A 326 2.84 11.91 7.93
C LEU A 326 2.22 11.64 6.56
N GLY A 327 1.21 10.76 6.50
CA GLY A 327 0.43 10.55 5.28
C GLY A 327 0.08 9.11 4.96
N VAL A 328 0.59 8.13 5.69
CA VAL A 328 0.23 6.72 5.46
C VAL A 328 -1.27 6.54 5.63
N SER A 329 -1.91 5.83 4.70
CA SER A 329 -3.37 5.60 4.71
C SER A 329 -3.75 4.12 4.72
N GLN A 330 -2.82 3.22 4.36
CA GLN A 330 -3.03 1.78 4.43
C GLN A 330 -1.81 1.10 5.05
N ILE A 331 -2.05 0.09 5.89
CA ILE A 331 -1.00 -0.63 6.61
C ILE A 331 -1.24 -2.13 6.59
N SER A 332 -0.16 -2.90 6.51
CA SER A 332 -0.25 -4.34 6.78
C SER A 332 -0.19 -4.62 8.29
N ALA A 333 -0.96 -5.57 8.81
CA ALA A 333 -0.95 -5.91 10.24
C ALA A 333 -0.96 -7.43 10.47
N GLY A 334 -0.19 -7.92 11.45
CA GLY A 334 -0.04 -9.35 11.70
C GLY A 334 0.56 -10.12 10.52
N SER A 335 1.38 -9.45 9.70
CA SER A 335 1.86 -9.97 8.41
C SER A 335 2.71 -11.22 8.56
N ARG A 336 2.58 -12.12 7.58
CA ARG A 336 3.52 -13.23 7.34
C ARG A 336 4.11 -13.10 5.94
N THR A 337 5.43 -13.20 5.82
CA THR A 337 6.18 -12.99 4.56
C THR A 337 6.69 -14.28 3.93
N ASN A 338 6.38 -15.41 4.55
CA ASN A 338 6.67 -16.76 4.10
C ASN A 338 5.43 -17.42 3.45
N ILE A 339 5.66 -18.43 2.62
CA ILE A 339 4.59 -19.17 1.93
C ILE A 339 3.85 -20.05 2.93
N GLY A 340 2.54 -19.85 3.08
CA GLY A 340 1.74 -20.59 4.06
C GLY A 340 1.96 -20.17 5.52
N GLY A 341 2.45 -18.94 5.73
CA GLY A 341 2.91 -18.47 7.03
C GLY A 341 1.82 -18.27 8.08
N TYR A 342 0.55 -18.10 7.71
CA TYR A 342 -0.51 -17.86 8.69
C TYR A 342 -0.91 -19.13 9.43
N LYS A 343 -1.08 -20.25 8.73
CA LYS A 343 -1.31 -21.58 9.32
C LYS A 343 -0.09 -22.07 10.07
N GLN A 344 1.11 -21.87 9.53
CA GLN A 344 2.36 -22.25 10.20
C GLN A 344 2.54 -21.53 11.54
N ALA A 345 2.17 -20.25 11.62
CA ALA A 345 2.22 -19.50 12.88
C ALA A 345 1.27 -20.04 13.96
N LEU A 346 0.14 -20.65 13.57
CA LEU A 346 -0.72 -21.38 14.52
C LEU A 346 -0.07 -22.67 15.03
N ASN A 347 0.87 -23.23 14.26
CA ASN A 347 1.54 -24.51 14.55
C ASN A 347 3.01 -24.37 14.97
N MET A 348 3.52 -23.14 15.17
CA MET A 348 4.92 -22.82 15.53
C MET A 348 6.00 -23.35 14.56
N ASP A 349 5.71 -23.44 13.27
CA ASP A 349 6.69 -23.80 12.22
C ASP A 349 7.25 -22.53 11.56
N GLU A 350 8.58 -22.36 11.52
CA GLU A 350 9.22 -21.18 10.94
C GLU A 350 9.90 -21.51 9.60
N SER A 351 9.28 -21.04 8.51
CA SER A 351 9.91 -21.03 7.19
C SER A 351 10.37 -19.64 6.78
N LEU A 352 11.40 -19.58 5.92
CA LEU A 352 12.05 -18.33 5.53
C LEU A 352 11.13 -17.47 4.64
N GLY A 353 10.93 -16.21 5.05
CA GLY A 353 10.16 -15.22 4.31
C GLY A 353 10.94 -14.52 3.20
N GLN A 354 10.25 -13.70 2.40
CA GLN A 354 10.85 -12.88 1.34
C GLN A 354 11.89 -11.87 1.90
N PHE A 355 11.66 -11.36 3.11
CA PHE A 355 12.50 -10.43 3.85
C PHE A 355 12.21 -10.53 5.35
N SER A 356 13.13 -10.03 6.18
CA SER A 356 12.95 -9.98 7.65
C SER A 356 11.92 -8.92 8.06
N LEU A 357 10.97 -9.33 8.92
CA LEU A 357 10.00 -8.44 9.54
C LEU A 357 10.65 -7.59 10.64
N ASN A 358 10.24 -6.32 10.77
CA ASN A 358 10.62 -5.46 11.89
C ASN A 358 9.44 -5.10 12.80
N ASP A 359 8.21 -5.44 12.39
CA ASP A 359 7.04 -5.41 13.26
C ASP A 359 6.40 -6.80 13.24
N CYS A 360 6.68 -7.57 14.30
CA CYS A 360 6.21 -8.94 14.48
C CYS A 360 4.97 -9.02 15.39
N ARG A 361 4.39 -7.87 15.78
CA ARG A 361 3.20 -7.82 16.61
C ARG A 361 2.02 -8.50 15.92
N SER A 362 1.13 -9.06 16.72
CA SER A 362 -0.14 -9.61 16.26
C SER A 362 -1.04 -8.53 15.65
N SER A 363 -2.05 -8.97 14.87
CA SER A 363 -3.07 -8.06 14.33
C SER A 363 -3.78 -7.29 15.45
N GLY A 364 -4.15 -7.96 16.55
CA GLY A 364 -4.81 -7.35 17.70
C GLY A 364 -3.98 -6.27 18.39
N GLU A 365 -2.69 -6.53 18.65
CA GLU A 365 -1.79 -5.53 19.25
C GLU A 365 -1.64 -4.29 18.38
N ILE A 366 -1.51 -4.46 17.05
CA ILE A 366 -1.43 -3.32 16.12
C ILE A 366 -2.73 -2.53 16.11
N ILE A 367 -3.88 -3.21 16.09
CA ILE A 367 -5.20 -2.56 16.10
C ILE A 367 -5.42 -1.77 17.38
N LYS A 368 -5.07 -2.35 18.54
CA LYS A 368 -5.12 -1.67 19.84
C LYS A 368 -4.24 -0.43 19.85
N ASP A 369 -2.99 -0.53 19.38
CA ASP A 369 -2.05 0.59 19.29
C ASP A 369 -2.59 1.72 18.38
N VAL A 370 -3.16 1.36 17.22
CA VAL A 370 -3.81 2.31 16.30
C VAL A 370 -4.98 3.04 16.99
N ILE A 371 -5.83 2.33 17.73
CA ILE A 371 -6.95 2.93 18.50
C ILE A 371 -6.42 3.88 19.58
N MET A 372 -5.38 3.47 20.33
CA MET A 372 -4.79 4.29 21.39
C MET A 372 -4.16 5.58 20.87
N GLN A 373 -3.66 5.57 19.62
CA GLN A 373 -3.14 6.75 18.94
C GLN A 373 -4.24 7.65 18.35
N GLY A 374 -5.52 7.30 18.52
CA GLY A 374 -6.66 8.08 18.02
C GLY A 374 -6.94 7.88 16.54
N PHE A 375 -6.37 6.86 15.90
CA PHE A 375 -6.72 6.46 14.54
C PHE A 375 -7.83 5.42 14.54
N ILE A 376 -8.65 5.39 13.47
CA ILE A 376 -9.71 4.40 13.27
C ILE A 376 -9.16 3.25 12.41
N PRO A 377 -8.93 2.04 12.96
CA PRO A 377 -8.66 0.86 12.15
C PRO A 377 -9.85 0.56 11.25
N SER A 378 -9.61 0.39 9.96
CA SER A 378 -10.66 0.22 8.96
C SER A 378 -10.41 -0.99 8.08
N PHE A 379 -11.44 -1.83 7.92
CA PHE A 379 -11.46 -2.94 6.97
C PHE A 379 -12.36 -2.67 5.76
N CYS A 380 -12.80 -1.42 5.62
CA CYS A 380 -13.74 -0.99 4.58
C CYS A 380 -13.32 -1.39 3.16
N THR A 381 -14.32 -1.85 2.41
CA THR A 381 -14.25 -2.20 0.98
C THR A 381 -15.41 -1.61 0.17
N ALA A 382 -16.10 -0.61 0.73
CA ALA A 382 -17.33 -0.03 0.18
C ALA A 382 -17.13 0.56 -1.23
N CYS A 383 -16.04 1.30 -1.47
CA CYS A 383 -15.77 1.89 -2.79
C CYS A 383 -15.75 0.84 -3.89
N TYR A 384 -15.07 -0.28 -3.65
CA TYR A 384 -14.99 -1.41 -4.58
C TYR A 384 -16.38 -1.98 -4.91
N ARG A 385 -17.25 -2.11 -3.92
CA ARG A 385 -18.57 -2.74 -4.06
C ARG A 385 -19.64 -1.83 -4.66
N LEU A 386 -19.46 -0.54 -4.50
CA LEU A 386 -20.33 0.49 -5.06
C LEU A 386 -19.86 0.95 -6.45
N GLY A 387 -18.81 0.32 -7.01
CA GLY A 387 -18.25 0.70 -8.31
C GLY A 387 -17.46 2.01 -8.29
N ARG A 388 -17.15 2.58 -7.11
CA ARG A 388 -16.32 3.77 -6.97
C ARG A 388 -14.84 3.40 -7.13
N VAL A 389 -14.44 3.17 -8.37
CA VAL A 389 -13.07 2.80 -8.80
C VAL A 389 -12.60 3.76 -9.90
N GLY A 390 -11.28 3.89 -10.09
CA GLY A 390 -10.75 4.78 -11.13
C GLY A 390 -11.30 6.22 -11.03
N GLY A 391 -11.95 6.71 -12.10
CA GLY A 391 -12.46 8.08 -12.22
C GLY A 391 -13.48 8.44 -11.13
N ASP A 392 -14.45 7.56 -10.89
CA ASP A 392 -15.50 7.76 -9.87
C ASP A 392 -14.91 7.92 -8.46
N PHE A 393 -13.82 7.20 -8.17
CA PHE A 393 -13.09 7.39 -6.91
C PHE A 393 -12.40 8.74 -6.88
N MET A 394 -11.70 9.11 -7.97
CA MET A 394 -10.96 10.36 -8.06
C MET A 394 -11.86 11.60 -8.00
N ASP A 395 -13.07 11.55 -8.56
CA ASP A 395 -14.06 12.65 -8.48
C ASP A 395 -14.48 12.96 -7.04
N GLN A 396 -14.43 11.96 -6.14
CA GLN A 396 -14.71 12.14 -4.72
C GLN A 396 -13.44 12.44 -3.92
N ALA A 397 -12.31 11.85 -4.31
CA ALA A 397 -11.05 12.01 -3.60
C ALA A 397 -10.46 13.41 -3.86
N LYS A 398 -10.38 13.85 -5.13
CA LYS A 398 -9.82 15.14 -5.57
C LYS A 398 -10.42 16.38 -4.88
N PRO A 399 -11.70 16.44 -4.50
CA PRO A 399 -12.21 17.56 -3.69
C PRO A 399 -12.14 17.32 -2.17
N GLY A 400 -11.53 16.23 -1.71
CA GLY A 400 -11.51 15.83 -0.29
C GLY A 400 -12.84 15.32 0.24
N LEU A 401 -13.81 15.02 -0.63
CA LEU A 401 -15.16 14.57 -0.23
C LEU A 401 -15.21 13.10 0.17
N ILE A 402 -14.19 12.31 -0.21
CA ILE A 402 -14.13 10.88 0.07
C ILE A 402 -14.18 10.56 1.57
N LYS A 403 -13.66 11.43 2.45
CA LYS A 403 -13.73 11.25 3.92
C LYS A 403 -15.16 11.16 4.43
N LEU A 404 -16.11 11.84 3.77
CA LEU A 404 -17.54 11.85 4.14
C LEU A 404 -18.21 10.48 3.99
N PHE A 405 -17.58 9.56 3.27
CA PHE A 405 -18.01 8.16 3.15
C PHE A 405 -17.04 7.20 3.85
N CYS A 406 -15.75 7.45 3.71
CA CYS A 406 -14.69 6.56 4.19
C CYS A 406 -14.56 6.52 5.71
N GLN A 407 -14.80 7.64 6.42
CA GLN A 407 -14.77 7.68 7.88
C GLN A 407 -16.00 7.01 8.50
N PRO A 408 -17.25 7.29 8.07
CA PRO A 408 -18.43 6.51 8.46
C PRO A 408 -18.27 5.00 8.29
N ASN A 409 -17.80 4.57 7.11
CA ASN A 409 -17.57 3.15 6.82
C ASN A 409 -16.38 2.56 7.62
N ALA A 410 -15.45 3.39 8.10
CA ALA A 410 -14.41 2.91 9.01
C ALA A 410 -15.01 2.49 10.35
N LEU A 411 -15.96 3.27 10.89
CA LEU A 411 -16.64 2.96 12.15
C LEU A 411 -17.42 1.66 12.10
N THR A 412 -18.15 1.40 11.01
CA THR A 412 -18.90 0.15 10.87
C THR A 412 -17.96 -1.05 10.82
N THR A 413 -16.88 -0.97 10.05
CA THR A 413 -15.91 -2.08 9.99
C THR A 413 -15.07 -2.26 11.26
N LEU A 414 -14.81 -1.18 12.00
CA LEU A 414 -14.21 -1.27 13.33
C LEU A 414 -15.17 -1.99 14.28
N LYS A 415 -16.45 -1.60 14.30
CA LYS A 415 -17.46 -2.26 15.13
C LYS A 415 -17.58 -3.75 14.85
N GLU A 416 -17.59 -4.14 13.58
CA GLU A 416 -17.55 -5.56 13.21
C GLU A 416 -16.34 -6.27 13.80
N TYR A 417 -15.16 -5.62 13.76
CA TYR A 417 -13.96 -6.17 14.36
C TYR A 417 -14.08 -6.32 15.88
N LEU A 418 -14.60 -5.30 16.57
CA LEU A 418 -14.76 -5.31 18.03
C LEU A 418 -15.71 -6.40 18.51
N VAL A 419 -16.78 -6.67 17.75
CA VAL A 419 -17.76 -7.71 18.07
C VAL A 419 -17.20 -9.12 17.82
N ASP A 420 -16.47 -9.31 16.72
CA ASP A 420 -16.09 -10.65 16.28
C ASP A 420 -14.68 -11.10 16.73
N TYR A 421 -13.74 -10.20 16.98
CA TYR A 421 -12.32 -10.57 17.09
C TYR A 421 -11.56 -9.91 18.23
N ALA A 422 -12.02 -8.77 18.76
CA ALA A 422 -11.30 -8.03 19.77
C ALA A 422 -11.34 -8.71 21.16
N ASP A 423 -10.26 -8.54 21.93
CA ASP A 423 -10.29 -8.76 23.37
C ASP A 423 -11.06 -7.64 24.10
N GLU A 424 -11.37 -7.86 25.38
CA GLU A 424 -12.21 -6.93 26.16
C GLU A 424 -11.60 -5.53 26.29
N GLU A 425 -10.27 -5.42 26.37
CA GLU A 425 -9.60 -4.12 26.49
C GLU A 425 -9.68 -3.32 25.17
N THR A 426 -9.35 -3.99 24.06
CA THR A 426 -9.45 -3.42 22.71
C THR A 426 -10.90 -3.05 22.39
N LYS A 427 -11.86 -3.89 22.81
CA LYS A 427 -13.29 -3.60 22.69
C LYS A 427 -13.64 -2.30 23.40
N LYS A 428 -13.30 -2.15 24.68
CA LYS A 428 -13.57 -0.93 25.45
C LYS A 428 -13.00 0.32 24.77
N LEU A 429 -11.71 0.30 24.42
CA LEU A 429 -11.04 1.43 23.76
C LEU A 429 -11.69 1.75 22.41
N GLY A 430 -12.04 0.73 21.64
CA GLY A 430 -12.68 0.88 20.35
C GLY A 430 -14.09 1.47 20.44
N GLU A 431 -14.90 1.08 21.42
CA GLU A 431 -16.24 1.67 21.64
C GLU A 431 -16.15 3.15 22.03
N GLU A 432 -15.19 3.51 22.89
CA GLU A 432 -14.92 4.91 23.26
C GLU A 432 -14.52 5.74 22.04
N LEU A 433 -13.64 5.20 21.18
CA LEU A 433 -13.24 5.84 19.93
C LEU A 433 -14.44 5.99 18.99
N ILE A 434 -15.23 4.93 18.75
CA ILE A 434 -16.41 4.97 17.88
C ILE A 434 -17.38 6.06 18.31
N LYS A 435 -17.66 6.16 19.61
CA LYS A 435 -18.54 7.21 20.15
C LYS A 435 -17.99 8.61 19.84
N SER A 436 -16.71 8.84 20.11
CA SER A 436 -16.08 10.14 19.87
C SER A 436 -16.06 10.54 18.40
N GLU A 437 -15.91 9.56 17.50
CA GLU A 437 -15.84 9.79 16.05
C GLU A 437 -17.22 9.92 15.40
N LEU A 438 -18.23 9.24 15.94
CA LEU A 438 -19.62 9.37 15.51
C LEU A 438 -20.12 10.82 15.67
N ASP A 439 -19.75 11.47 16.76
CA ASP A 439 -20.09 12.87 17.05
C ASP A 439 -19.44 13.86 16.06
N LYS A 440 -18.32 13.48 15.44
CA LYS A 440 -17.60 14.30 14.45
C LYS A 440 -18.22 14.23 13.05
N ILE A 441 -19.14 13.30 12.78
CA ILE A 441 -19.79 13.19 11.46
C ILE A 441 -20.71 14.40 11.24
N PRO A 442 -20.42 15.33 10.31
CA PRO A 442 -21.16 16.59 10.19
C PRO A 442 -22.59 16.40 9.70
N ASN A 443 -22.83 15.41 8.84
CA ASN A 443 -24.15 15.15 8.27
C ASN A 443 -25.00 14.28 9.21
N GLU A 444 -26.07 14.85 9.75
CA GLU A 444 -26.96 14.18 10.71
C GLU A 444 -27.62 12.92 10.13
N LYS A 445 -28.02 12.92 8.85
CA LYS A 445 -28.61 11.73 8.21
C LYS A 445 -27.61 10.59 8.13
N ILE A 446 -26.36 10.89 7.79
CA ILE A 446 -25.28 9.90 7.78
C ILE A 446 -25.02 9.40 9.20
N ARG A 447 -24.92 10.30 10.18
CA ARG A 447 -24.69 9.94 11.59
C ARG A 447 -25.77 8.99 12.13
N ASN A 448 -27.04 9.31 11.89
CA ASN A 448 -28.17 8.47 12.31
C ASN A 448 -28.14 7.10 11.63
N LYS A 449 -27.84 7.06 10.33
CA LYS A 449 -27.71 5.79 9.59
C LYS A 449 -26.54 4.94 10.10
N ILE A 450 -25.39 5.53 10.41
CA ILE A 450 -24.27 4.79 11.01
C ILE A 450 -24.63 4.31 12.41
N THR A 451 -25.33 5.10 13.21
CA THR A 451 -25.81 4.68 14.53
C THR A 451 -26.69 3.44 14.43
N GLU A 452 -27.63 3.41 13.47
CA GLU A 452 -28.44 2.23 13.17
C GLU A 452 -27.58 1.02 12.77
N PHE A 453 -26.59 1.23 11.88
CA PHE A 453 -25.68 0.17 11.46
C PHE A 453 -24.87 -0.40 12.62
N LEU A 454 -24.39 0.43 13.54
CA LEU A 454 -23.63 -0.02 14.70
C LEU A 454 -24.47 -0.97 15.58
N VAL A 455 -25.75 -0.65 15.82
CA VAL A 455 -26.69 -1.52 16.58
C VAL A 455 -26.94 -2.83 15.83
N ARG A 456 -27.17 -2.76 14.52
CA ARG A 456 -27.40 -3.96 13.69
C ARG A 456 -26.18 -4.89 13.67
N ILE A 457 -24.97 -4.32 13.70
CA ILE A 457 -23.73 -5.09 13.78
C ILE A 457 -23.58 -5.80 15.14
N GLU A 458 -23.98 -5.16 16.25
CA GLU A 458 -24.02 -5.81 17.56
C GLU A 458 -25.00 -7.00 17.57
N LEU A 459 -26.10 -6.90 16.83
CA LEU A 459 -27.09 -7.97 16.66
C LEU A 459 -26.63 -9.05 15.66
N GLY A 460 -25.43 -8.92 15.08
CA GLY A 460 -24.81 -9.94 14.23
C GLY A 460 -24.90 -9.68 12.73
N GLU A 461 -25.52 -8.59 12.28
CA GLU A 461 -25.46 -8.21 10.86
C GLU A 461 -24.04 -7.79 10.47
N LYS A 462 -23.68 -8.06 9.22
CA LYS A 462 -22.33 -7.80 8.72
C LYS A 462 -22.40 -6.94 7.47
N ASP A 463 -21.27 -6.29 7.19
CA ASP A 463 -20.96 -5.71 5.90
C ASP A 463 -21.85 -4.53 5.52
N LEU A 464 -22.16 -3.68 6.52
CA LEU A 464 -22.95 -2.47 6.35
C LEU A 464 -22.06 -1.28 5.97
N TYR A 465 -22.42 -0.61 4.87
CA TYR A 465 -21.70 0.53 4.34
C TYR A 465 -22.60 1.52 3.62
N ILE A 466 -22.08 2.74 3.41
CA ILE A 466 -22.68 3.83 2.65
C ILE A 466 -21.88 4.22 1.41
#